data_AF-A0A2K2CKA2-F1
#
_entry.id   AF-A0A2K2CKA2-F1
#
_cell.length_a   1.000
_cell.length_b   1.000
_cell.length_c   1.000
_cell.angle_alpha   90.00
_cell.angle_beta   90.00
_cell.angle_gamma   90.00
#
_symmetry.space_group_name_H-M   'P 1'
#
loop_
_entity.id
_entity.type
_entity.pdbx_description
1 polymer ?
#
loop_
_entity_poly.entity_id
_entity_poly.type
_entity_poly.pdbx_seq_one_letter_code
_entity_poly.pdbx_strand_id
1 'polypeptide(L)'
;MVDSSVWSTSNREYSVEYPISLLLPPVSHLPAHEDRQRLVLPAHHLMTCMQRGNNSLAGKSPELLDFHEDLGSLEAASKLQLKALAEEQQAVVKGLEKVEQELTASESDGPVSEVFRKTLKEFLDASGADVRSLSALYVEVGRSADALSLYFGEDPAKYPFEQVASTLLTFVGLFRKAHEENLKQIEAERKKALKEAEKEASQDRTPVKSKDGGADRSPRSPFK
;
A
#
# COMPACT_ATOMS: atom_id res chain seq x y z
N MET A 1 -5.93 10.56 32.58
CA MET A 1 -7.26 10.92 32.04
C MET A 1 -7.15 12.34 31.52
N VAL A 2 -6.94 12.48 30.20
CA VAL A 2 -6.94 13.78 29.54
C VAL A 2 -8.33 13.95 28.94
N ASP A 3 -8.96 15.07 29.26
CA ASP A 3 -10.37 15.37 29.05
C ASP A 3 -10.70 15.52 27.55
N SER A 4 -11.51 14.60 27.00
CA SER A 4 -11.95 14.60 25.59
C SER A 4 -12.81 15.82 25.22
N SER A 5 -13.27 16.62 26.18
CA SER A 5 -14.11 17.79 25.91
C SER A 5 -13.35 18.98 25.32
N VAL A 6 -12.03 19.07 25.55
CA VAL A 6 -11.19 20.19 25.05
C VAL A 6 -10.87 20.06 23.56
N TRP A 7 -10.89 18.84 23.02
CA TRP A 7 -10.69 18.59 21.59
C TRP A 7 -11.96 18.84 20.75
N SER A 8 -13.12 19.03 21.37
CA SER A 8 -14.39 19.11 20.64
C SER A 8 -14.74 20.53 20.16
N THR A 9 -14.13 21.58 20.70
CA THR A 9 -14.58 22.96 20.44
C THR A 9 -13.64 23.86 19.64
N SER A 10 -12.40 23.44 19.31
CA SER A 10 -11.43 24.35 18.66
C SER A 10 -10.86 23.90 17.31
N ASN A 11 -11.34 22.82 16.69
CA ASN A 11 -10.74 22.34 15.43
C ASN A 11 -11.74 22.04 14.30
N ARG A 12 -12.87 22.76 14.27
CA ARG A 12 -13.96 22.51 13.32
C ARG A 12 -13.75 23.09 11.92
N GLU A 13 -12.60 23.69 11.60
CA GLU A 13 -12.47 24.50 10.38
C GLU A 13 -11.57 23.94 9.27
N TYR A 14 -10.71 22.93 9.49
CA TYR A 14 -9.88 22.37 8.40
C TYR A 14 -9.48 20.90 8.56
N SER A 15 -10.40 20.01 8.94
CA SER A 15 -10.24 18.57 8.70
C SER A 15 -11.29 18.12 7.70
N VAL A 16 -10.93 18.17 6.41
CA VAL A 16 -11.71 17.49 5.38
C VAL A 16 -11.19 16.06 5.35
N GLU A 17 -11.78 15.19 6.16
CA GLU A 17 -11.54 13.75 6.02
C GLU A 17 -12.14 13.33 4.68
N TYR A 18 -11.29 12.90 3.75
CA TYR A 18 -11.71 12.43 2.44
C TYR A 18 -11.84 10.91 2.46
N PRO A 19 -12.98 10.37 2.00
CA PRO A 19 -13.16 8.93 1.83
C PRO A 19 -12.01 8.32 1.02
N ILE A 20 -11.58 7.11 1.38
CA ILE A 20 -10.48 6.45 0.67
C ILE A 20 -10.79 6.20 -0.81
N SER A 21 -12.07 6.09 -1.17
CA SER A 21 -12.52 6.03 -2.56
C SER A 21 -12.11 7.25 -3.40
N LEU A 22 -11.80 8.39 -2.78
CA LEU A 22 -11.29 9.59 -3.47
C LEU A 22 -9.76 9.60 -3.64
N LEU A 23 -9.06 8.65 -3.04
CA LEU A 23 -7.60 8.51 -3.14
C LEU A 23 -7.17 8.04 -4.54
N LEU A 24 -8.09 7.43 -5.30
CA LEU A 24 -7.91 6.97 -6.68
C LEU A 24 -9.12 7.40 -7.53
N PRO A 25 -8.94 7.81 -8.80
CA PRO A 25 -10.06 8.18 -9.66
C PRO A 25 -10.99 6.98 -9.92
N PRO A 26 -12.32 7.17 -9.96
CA PRO A 26 -13.28 6.08 -10.11
C PRO A 26 -13.14 5.38 -11.46
N VAL A 27 -12.94 4.05 -11.43
CA VAL A 27 -12.75 3.19 -12.61
C VAL A 27 -14.09 2.75 -13.25
N SER A 28 -15.23 3.05 -12.61
CA SER A 28 -16.52 2.39 -12.89
C SER A 28 -17.32 2.86 -14.11
N HIS A 29 -16.87 3.87 -14.87
CA HIS A 29 -17.51 4.28 -16.13
C HIS A 29 -16.50 4.60 -17.23
N LEU A 30 -15.96 3.57 -17.89
CA LEU A 30 -15.17 3.72 -19.12
C LEU A 30 -15.64 2.72 -20.20
N PRO A 31 -16.12 3.19 -21.37
CA PRO A 31 -16.45 2.33 -22.50
C PRO A 31 -15.18 1.77 -23.17
N ALA A 32 -15.34 0.69 -23.92
CA ALA A 32 -14.24 -0.17 -24.35
C ALA A 32 -13.26 0.42 -25.39
N HIS A 33 -12.02 -0.06 -25.26
CA HIS A 33 -10.92 -0.20 -26.24
C HIS A 33 -10.17 1.03 -26.76
N GLU A 34 -10.74 2.24 -26.87
CA GLU A 34 -10.00 3.41 -27.41
C GLU A 34 -9.29 4.30 -26.38
N ASP A 35 -9.53 4.12 -25.08
CA ASP A 35 -9.04 5.03 -24.03
C ASP A 35 -7.65 4.72 -23.45
N ARG A 36 -6.82 3.85 -24.05
CA ARG A 36 -5.46 3.59 -23.52
C ARG A 36 -4.58 4.83 -23.52
N GLN A 37 -4.80 5.80 -24.41
CA GLN A 37 -4.07 7.08 -24.41
C GLN A 37 -4.65 8.11 -23.42
N ARG A 38 -5.94 8.01 -23.09
CA ARG A 38 -6.57 8.84 -22.05
C ARG A 38 -6.34 8.31 -20.64
N LEU A 39 -6.06 7.01 -20.46
CA LEU A 39 -5.66 6.41 -19.19
C LEU A 39 -4.28 6.87 -18.68
N VAL A 40 -3.39 7.29 -19.59
CA VAL A 40 -2.05 7.78 -19.26
C VAL A 40 -2.10 9.14 -18.54
N LEU A 41 -3.11 9.96 -18.82
CA LEU A 41 -3.25 11.31 -18.25
C LEU A 41 -3.64 11.30 -16.76
N PRO A 42 -4.62 10.52 -16.27
CA PRO A 42 -4.91 10.35 -14.85
C PRO A 42 -3.74 9.72 -14.09
N ALA A 43 -3.11 8.68 -14.66
CA ALA A 43 -1.98 8.01 -14.03
C ALA A 43 -0.77 8.94 -13.86
N HIS A 44 -0.47 9.77 -14.88
CA HIS A 44 0.59 10.78 -14.79
C HIS A 44 0.27 11.86 -13.75
N HIS A 45 -0.98 12.33 -13.66
CA HIS A 45 -1.38 13.32 -12.66
C HIS A 45 -1.31 12.76 -11.24
N LEU A 46 -1.77 11.52 -11.04
CA LEU A 46 -1.63 10.81 -9.77
C LEU A 46 -0.15 10.63 -9.40
N MET A 47 0.67 10.13 -10.32
CA MET A 47 2.11 9.96 -10.09
C MET A 47 2.77 11.29 -9.71
N THR A 48 2.41 12.38 -10.39
CA THR A 48 2.92 13.73 -10.08
C THR A 48 2.48 14.20 -8.69
N CYS A 49 1.24 13.91 -8.29
CA CYS A 49 0.75 14.19 -6.93
C CYS A 49 1.49 13.35 -5.89
N MET A 50 1.72 12.06 -6.15
CA MET A 50 2.50 11.18 -5.27
C MET A 50 3.94 11.67 -5.14
N GLN A 51 4.58 12.06 -6.24
CA GLN A 51 5.93 12.65 -6.26
C GLN A 51 6.01 13.88 -5.35
N ARG A 52 5.01 14.77 -5.45
CA ARG A 52 4.93 16.00 -4.66
C ARG A 52 4.67 15.70 -3.18
N GLY A 53 3.76 14.79 -2.89
CA GLY A 53 3.49 14.32 -1.53
C GLY A 53 4.75 13.74 -0.89
N ASN A 54 5.44 12.87 -1.62
CA ASN A 54 6.69 12.25 -1.19
C ASN A 54 7.78 13.29 -0.90
N ASN A 55 7.98 14.28 -1.79
CA ASN A 55 8.93 15.37 -1.56
C ASN A 55 8.59 16.20 -0.30
N SER A 56 7.30 16.47 -0.07
CA SER A 56 6.87 17.17 1.14
C SER A 56 7.13 16.35 2.40
N LEU A 57 6.92 15.02 2.35
CA LEU A 57 7.21 14.13 3.47
C LEU A 57 8.71 14.01 3.72
N ALA A 58 9.53 13.80 2.69
CA ALA A 58 10.98 13.73 2.83
C ALA A 58 11.60 14.97 3.50
N GLY A 59 11.01 16.15 3.29
CA GLY A 59 11.47 17.39 3.91
C GLY A 59 10.94 17.66 5.32
N LYS A 60 9.84 17.02 5.74
CA LYS A 60 9.13 17.34 7.00
C LYS A 60 9.06 16.16 7.99
N SER A 61 8.88 14.96 7.47
CA SER A 61 8.65 13.70 8.19
C SER A 61 9.18 12.52 7.36
N PRO A 62 10.52 12.36 7.23
CA PRO A 62 11.13 11.29 6.46
C PRO A 62 10.81 9.88 7.00
N GLU A 63 10.48 9.76 8.29
CA GLU A 63 10.02 8.52 8.95
C GLU A 63 8.69 7.97 8.41
N LEU A 64 7.99 8.71 7.55
CA LEU A 64 6.76 8.25 6.91
C LEU A 64 6.99 7.71 5.51
N LEU A 65 8.23 7.64 5.02
CA LEU A 65 8.54 7.18 3.66
C LEU A 65 8.53 5.64 3.55
N ASP A 66 8.75 4.95 4.66
CA ASP A 66 8.82 3.49 4.79
C ASP A 66 7.57 2.87 5.44
N PHE A 67 6.50 3.64 5.66
CA PHE A 67 5.23 3.14 6.26
C PHE A 67 4.64 1.90 5.57
N HIS A 68 5.01 1.66 4.31
CA HIS A 68 4.56 0.50 3.55
C HIS A 68 5.13 -0.82 4.10
N GLU A 69 6.24 -0.78 4.83
CA GLU A 69 6.83 -1.94 5.51
C GLU A 69 5.92 -2.44 6.65
N ASP A 70 5.16 -1.55 7.31
CA ASP A 70 4.17 -1.91 8.33
C ASP A 70 2.92 -2.57 7.74
N LEU A 71 2.75 -2.51 6.41
CA LEU A 71 1.59 -3.02 5.68
C LEU A 71 1.91 -4.32 4.92
N GLY A 72 2.87 -5.13 5.40
CA GLY A 72 3.33 -6.35 4.72
C GLY A 72 2.24 -7.40 4.41
N SER A 73 1.14 -7.43 5.19
CA SER A 73 0.01 -8.33 4.92
C SER A 73 -1.02 -7.79 3.92
N LEU A 74 -0.90 -6.53 3.47
CA LEU A 74 -1.91 -5.86 2.66
C LEU A 74 -2.16 -6.55 1.32
N GLU A 75 -1.13 -7.10 0.68
CA GLU A 75 -1.29 -7.84 -0.59
C GLU A 75 -2.06 -9.14 -0.39
N ALA A 76 -1.84 -9.86 0.72
CA ALA A 76 -2.60 -11.05 1.04
C ALA A 76 -4.05 -10.68 1.41
N ALA A 77 -4.21 -9.62 2.19
CA ALA A 77 -5.50 -9.10 2.61
C ALA A 77 -6.38 -8.68 1.41
N SER A 78 -5.80 -8.01 0.40
CA SER A 78 -6.54 -7.58 -0.80
C SER A 78 -7.06 -8.73 -1.67
N LYS A 79 -6.55 -9.95 -1.46
CA LYS A 79 -6.96 -11.15 -2.20
C LYS A 79 -8.02 -11.97 -1.45
N LEU A 80 -8.33 -11.63 -0.20
CA LEU A 80 -9.39 -12.28 0.56
C LEU A 80 -10.74 -12.06 -0.13
N GLN A 81 -11.63 -13.03 0.06
CA GLN A 81 -13.01 -12.98 -0.41
C GLN A 81 -13.90 -13.33 0.79
N LEU A 82 -14.38 -12.32 1.51
CA LEU A 82 -15.10 -12.51 2.77
C LEU A 82 -16.40 -13.27 2.59
N LYS A 83 -17.01 -13.17 1.40
CA LYS A 83 -18.17 -13.98 1.03
C LYS A 83 -17.84 -15.48 0.95
N ALA A 84 -16.77 -15.84 0.26
CA ALA A 84 -16.34 -17.25 0.17
C ALA A 84 -15.96 -17.79 1.56
N LEU A 85 -15.26 -16.97 2.36
CA LEU A 85 -14.94 -17.31 3.74
C LEU A 85 -16.20 -17.55 4.60
N ALA A 86 -17.25 -16.75 4.40
CA ALA A 86 -18.54 -16.93 5.08
C ALA A 86 -19.20 -18.28 4.72
N GLU A 87 -19.15 -18.63 3.43
CA GLU A 87 -19.71 -19.88 2.90
C GLU A 87 -18.96 -21.10 3.47
N GLU A 88 -17.62 -21.05 3.51
CA GLU A 88 -16.77 -22.08 4.11
C GLU A 88 -17.03 -22.23 5.61
N GLN A 89 -17.09 -21.11 6.34
CA GLN A 89 -17.40 -21.13 7.77
C GLN A 89 -18.76 -21.78 8.05
N GLN A 90 -19.78 -21.38 7.29
CA GLN A 90 -21.11 -21.94 7.45
C GLN A 90 -21.15 -23.44 7.11
N ALA A 91 -20.39 -23.88 6.10
CA ALA A 91 -20.30 -25.29 5.73
C ALA A 91 -19.71 -26.13 6.87
N VAL A 92 -18.68 -25.64 7.56
CA VAL A 92 -18.07 -26.32 8.71
C VAL A 92 -19.08 -26.45 9.87
N VAL A 93 -19.76 -25.35 10.22
CA VAL A 93 -20.77 -25.34 11.29
C VAL A 93 -21.91 -26.32 10.99
N LYS A 94 -22.48 -26.24 9.78
CA LYS A 94 -23.55 -27.15 9.34
C LYS A 94 -23.09 -28.61 9.27
N GLY A 95 -21.82 -28.85 8.93
CA GLY A 95 -21.23 -30.18 8.93
C GLY A 95 -21.25 -30.79 10.33
N LEU A 96 -20.82 -30.02 11.33
CA LEU A 96 -20.82 -30.46 12.73
C LEU A 96 -22.25 -30.70 13.26
N GLU A 97 -23.19 -29.80 12.97
CA GLU A 97 -24.61 -29.95 13.33
C GLU A 97 -25.21 -31.25 12.78
N LYS A 98 -24.87 -31.62 11.55
CA LYS A 98 -25.30 -32.90 10.96
C LYS A 98 -24.71 -34.09 11.69
N VAL A 99 -23.45 -34.01 12.10
CA VAL A 99 -22.81 -35.09 12.89
C VAL A 99 -23.52 -35.27 14.24
N GLU A 100 -23.92 -34.18 14.90
CA GLU A 100 -24.73 -34.24 16.13
C GLU A 100 -26.11 -34.87 15.91
N GLN A 101 -26.77 -34.55 14.78
CA GLN A 101 -28.05 -35.15 14.40
C GLN A 101 -27.93 -36.65 14.14
N GLU A 102 -26.90 -37.09 13.40
CA GLU A 102 -26.64 -38.51 13.14
C GLU A 102 -26.32 -39.28 14.43
N LEU A 103 -25.55 -38.66 15.36
CA LEU A 103 -25.32 -39.23 16.68
C LEU A 103 -26.65 -39.48 17.42
N THR A 104 -27.52 -38.46 17.43
CA THR A 104 -28.84 -38.54 18.09
C THR A 104 -29.75 -39.59 17.44
N ALA A 105 -29.80 -39.62 16.11
CA ALA A 105 -30.60 -40.59 15.36
C ALA A 105 -30.15 -42.04 15.61
N SER A 106 -28.84 -42.26 15.74
CA SER A 106 -28.29 -43.62 15.94
C SER A 106 -28.60 -44.26 17.31
N GLU A 107 -29.21 -43.53 18.24
CA GLU A 107 -29.64 -44.06 19.54
C GLU A 107 -30.71 -45.15 19.39
N SER A 108 -31.56 -45.07 18.36
CA SER A 108 -32.61 -46.06 18.10
C SER A 108 -32.11 -47.37 17.47
N ASP A 109 -30.86 -47.41 17.03
CA ASP A 109 -30.33 -48.54 16.24
C ASP A 109 -29.87 -49.73 17.10
N GLY A 110 -29.85 -49.58 18.43
CA GLY A 110 -29.48 -50.65 19.36
C GLY A 110 -27.97 -50.93 19.42
N PRO A 111 -27.53 -52.15 19.78
CA PRO A 111 -26.11 -52.45 20.04
C PRO A 111 -25.20 -52.31 18.81
N VAL A 112 -25.74 -52.43 17.59
CA VAL A 112 -24.95 -52.34 16.36
C VAL A 112 -24.33 -50.95 16.14
N SER A 113 -24.92 -49.89 16.71
CA SER A 113 -24.42 -48.51 16.60
C SER A 113 -23.47 -48.09 17.72
N GLU A 114 -23.13 -48.97 18.68
CA GLU A 114 -22.34 -48.59 19.86
C GLU A 114 -20.96 -48.00 19.50
N VAL A 115 -20.23 -48.64 18.59
CA VAL A 115 -18.91 -48.19 18.14
C VAL A 115 -19.02 -46.85 17.38
N PHE A 116 -20.05 -46.70 16.55
CA PHE A 116 -20.34 -45.46 15.82
C PHE A 116 -20.60 -44.30 16.79
N ARG A 117 -21.50 -44.49 17.75
CA ARG A 117 -21.85 -43.48 18.76
C ARG A 117 -20.65 -43.05 19.60
N LYS A 118 -19.84 -44.01 20.04
CA LYS A 118 -18.60 -43.72 20.77
C LYS A 118 -17.64 -42.87 19.95
N THR A 119 -17.41 -43.26 18.69
CA THR A 119 -16.49 -42.56 17.78
C THR A 119 -16.95 -41.15 17.46
N LEU A 120 -18.26 -40.97 17.18
CA LEU A 120 -18.83 -39.65 16.92
C LEU A 120 -18.77 -38.75 18.15
N LYS A 121 -19.03 -39.29 19.35
CA LYS A 121 -18.93 -38.51 20.59
C LYS A 121 -17.50 -38.00 20.82
N GLU A 122 -16.50 -38.85 20.68
CA GLU A 122 -15.09 -38.46 20.80
C GLU A 122 -14.71 -37.40 19.74
N PHE A 123 -15.21 -37.54 18.52
CA PHE A 123 -15.03 -36.54 17.46
C PHE A 123 -15.68 -35.19 17.80
N LEU A 124 -16.93 -35.19 18.28
CA LEU A 124 -17.67 -33.99 18.65
C LEU A 124 -17.04 -33.27 19.86
N ASP A 125 -16.57 -34.04 20.85
CA ASP A 125 -15.88 -33.50 22.02
C ASP A 125 -14.61 -32.74 21.61
N ALA A 126 -13.86 -33.25 20.62
CA ALA A 126 -12.67 -32.61 20.08
C ALA A 126 -13.01 -31.42 19.16
N SER A 127 -13.81 -31.66 18.12
CA SER A 127 -14.07 -30.69 17.04
C SER A 127 -15.00 -29.56 17.45
N GLY A 128 -15.87 -29.76 18.45
CA GLY A 128 -16.80 -28.74 18.91
C GLY A 128 -16.10 -27.50 19.46
N ALA A 129 -14.96 -27.66 20.14
CA ALA A 129 -14.17 -26.53 20.60
C ALA A 129 -13.58 -25.73 19.44
N ASP A 130 -13.03 -26.42 18.44
CA ASP A 130 -12.42 -25.81 17.26
C ASP A 130 -13.45 -25.05 16.43
N VAL A 131 -14.62 -25.63 16.17
CA VAL A 131 -15.71 -24.97 15.40
C VAL A 131 -16.25 -23.74 16.11
N ARG A 132 -16.36 -23.77 17.44
CA ARG A 132 -16.73 -22.58 18.24
C ARG A 132 -15.65 -21.50 18.14
N SER A 133 -14.39 -21.88 18.27
CA SER A 133 -13.26 -20.94 18.19
C SER A 133 -13.15 -20.31 16.81
N LEU A 134 -13.33 -21.10 15.74
CA LEU A 134 -13.38 -20.65 14.36
C LEU A 134 -14.56 -19.68 14.12
N SER A 135 -15.74 -19.98 14.66
CA SER A 135 -16.90 -19.09 14.58
C SER A 135 -16.64 -17.73 15.26
N ALA A 136 -16.03 -17.74 16.45
CA ALA A 136 -15.68 -16.51 17.15
C ALA A 136 -14.65 -15.66 16.37
N LEU A 137 -13.64 -16.32 15.78
CA LEU A 137 -12.65 -15.65 14.95
C LEU A 137 -13.28 -15.03 13.70
N TYR A 138 -14.19 -15.74 13.03
CA TYR A 138 -14.90 -15.21 11.86
C TYR A 138 -15.69 -13.94 12.18
N VAL A 139 -16.35 -13.88 13.34
CA VAL A 139 -17.05 -12.66 13.78
C VAL A 139 -16.07 -11.50 13.99
N GLU A 140 -14.88 -11.75 14.55
CA GLU A 140 -13.86 -10.71 14.70
C GLU A 140 -13.33 -10.21 13.35
N VAL A 141 -13.14 -11.11 12.37
CA VAL A 141 -12.76 -10.73 11.01
C VAL A 141 -13.80 -9.80 10.40
N GLY A 142 -15.09 -10.12 10.54
CA GLY A 142 -16.18 -9.25 10.07
C GLY A 142 -16.17 -7.87 10.73
N ARG A 143 -16.01 -7.81 12.06
CA ARG A 143 -15.89 -6.53 12.79
C ARG A 143 -14.69 -5.72 12.34
N SER A 144 -13.54 -6.36 12.17
CA SER A 144 -12.30 -5.71 11.76
C SER A 144 -12.41 -5.17 10.32
N ALA A 145 -13.05 -5.94 9.43
CA ALA A 145 -13.36 -5.54 8.07
C ALA A 145 -14.24 -4.28 8.02
N ASP A 146 -15.35 -4.27 8.78
CA ASP A 146 -16.25 -3.13 8.87
C ASP A 146 -15.55 -1.90 9.49
N ALA A 147 -14.77 -2.12 10.54
CA ALA A 147 -14.02 -1.05 11.22
C ALA A 147 -13.01 -0.37 10.27
N LEU A 148 -12.39 -1.12 9.35
CA LEU A 148 -11.48 -0.56 8.37
C LEU A 148 -12.22 0.38 7.39
N SER A 149 -13.39 -0.02 6.89
CA SER A 149 -14.21 0.86 6.04
C SER A 149 -14.63 2.13 6.80
N LEU A 150 -15.10 1.98 8.05
CA LEU A 150 -15.51 3.11 8.89
C LEU A 150 -14.35 4.07 9.21
N TYR A 151 -13.13 3.54 9.43
CA TYR A 151 -11.95 4.34 9.68
C TYR A 151 -11.65 5.32 8.53
N PHE A 152 -11.92 4.90 7.29
CA PHE A 152 -11.79 5.74 6.10
C PHE A 152 -13.04 6.56 5.77
N GLY A 153 -14.02 6.63 6.68
CA GLY A 153 -15.27 7.36 6.47
C GLY A 153 -16.20 6.71 5.44
N GLU A 154 -15.96 5.44 5.08
CA GLU A 154 -16.77 4.70 4.14
C GLU A 154 -17.89 3.92 4.85
N ASP A 155 -18.98 3.69 4.12
CA ASP A 155 -20.08 2.82 4.55
C ASP A 155 -19.73 1.36 4.22
N PRO A 156 -19.54 0.45 5.20
CA PRO A 156 -19.15 -0.93 4.95
C PRO A 156 -20.10 -1.69 4.01
N ALA A 157 -21.38 -1.31 3.99
CA ALA A 157 -22.37 -1.93 3.10
C ALA A 157 -22.22 -1.52 1.63
N LYS A 158 -21.56 -0.39 1.36
CA LYS A 158 -21.36 0.16 0.01
C LYS A 158 -19.92 0.01 -0.46
N TYR A 159 -18.97 0.07 0.45
CA TYR A 159 -17.54 0.00 0.18
C TYR A 159 -16.91 -1.08 1.06
N PRO A 160 -17.06 -2.36 0.66
CA PRO A 160 -16.65 -3.49 1.48
C PRO A 160 -15.12 -3.60 1.56
N PHE A 161 -14.67 -4.39 2.53
CA PHE A 161 -13.26 -4.60 2.84
C PHE A 161 -12.37 -4.85 1.61
N GLU A 162 -12.80 -5.69 0.66
CA GLU A 162 -12.01 -6.01 -0.53
C GLU A 162 -11.71 -4.76 -1.37
N GLN A 163 -12.67 -3.83 -1.46
CA GLN A 163 -12.45 -2.56 -2.16
C GLN A 163 -11.49 -1.66 -1.40
N VAL A 164 -11.65 -1.54 -0.08
CA VAL A 164 -10.73 -0.76 0.77
C VAL A 164 -9.30 -1.28 0.67
N ALA A 165 -9.11 -2.60 0.83
CA ALA A 165 -7.81 -3.25 0.76
C ALA A 165 -7.16 -3.09 -0.62
N SER A 166 -7.93 -3.22 -1.71
CA SER A 166 -7.45 -3.01 -3.08
C SER A 166 -7.02 -1.55 -3.33
N THR A 167 -7.81 -0.59 -2.85
CA THR A 167 -7.51 0.84 -2.96
C THR A 167 -6.24 1.19 -2.18
N LEU A 168 -6.12 0.71 -0.94
CA LEU A 168 -4.89 0.86 -0.15
C LEU A 168 -3.68 0.25 -0.84
N LEU A 169 -3.80 -0.99 -1.35
CA LEU A 169 -2.70 -1.67 -2.03
C LEU A 169 -2.23 -0.87 -3.23
N THR A 170 -3.18 -0.36 -4.02
CA THR A 170 -2.87 0.47 -5.19
C THR A 170 -2.18 1.76 -4.78
N PHE A 171 -2.67 2.44 -3.75
CA PHE A 171 -2.05 3.66 -3.23
C PHE A 171 -0.62 3.41 -2.74
N VAL A 172 -0.40 2.38 -1.91
CA VAL A 172 0.91 2.00 -1.40
C VAL A 172 1.88 1.70 -2.54
N GLY A 173 1.43 0.95 -3.55
CA GLY A 173 2.22 0.65 -4.74
C GLY A 173 2.63 1.89 -5.53
N LEU A 174 1.70 2.83 -5.73
CA LEU A 174 1.99 4.11 -6.39
C LEU A 174 2.93 4.98 -5.55
N PHE A 175 2.76 5.00 -4.22
CA PHE A 175 3.61 5.76 -3.32
C PHE A 175 5.05 5.27 -3.37
N ARG A 176 5.26 3.95 -3.25
CA ARG A 176 6.59 3.34 -3.29
C ARG A 176 7.28 3.62 -4.62
N LYS A 177 6.54 3.46 -5.73
CA LYS A 177 7.07 3.74 -7.06
C LYS A 177 7.49 5.21 -7.21
N ALA A 178 6.66 6.15 -6.78
CA ALA A 178 7.03 7.57 -6.79
C ALA A 178 8.30 7.78 -5.95
N HIS A 179 8.35 7.26 -4.72
CA HIS A 179 9.52 7.38 -3.85
C HIS A 179 10.83 6.93 -4.52
N GLU A 180 10.82 5.74 -5.13
CA GLU A 180 11.97 5.20 -5.85
C GLU A 180 12.38 6.10 -7.04
N GLU A 181 11.41 6.67 -7.75
CA GLU A 181 11.64 7.60 -8.85
C GLU A 181 12.20 8.95 -8.34
N ASN A 182 11.71 9.49 -7.21
CA ASN A 182 12.29 10.67 -6.55
C ASN A 182 13.78 10.44 -6.24
N LEU A 183 14.11 9.31 -5.62
CA LEU A 183 15.49 8.99 -5.22
C LEU A 183 16.43 8.92 -6.43
N LYS A 184 16.01 8.24 -7.51
CA LYS A 184 16.78 8.16 -8.77
C LYS A 184 17.01 9.53 -9.39
N GLN A 185 15.99 10.40 -9.37
CA GLN A 185 16.10 11.76 -9.91
C GLN A 185 17.09 12.60 -9.10
N ILE A 186 17.01 12.56 -7.76
CA ILE A 186 17.93 13.27 -6.86
C ILE A 186 19.37 12.80 -7.08
N GLU A 187 19.61 11.49 -7.22
CA GLU A 187 20.94 10.95 -7.49
C GLU A 187 21.47 11.40 -8.86
N ALA A 188 20.63 11.36 -9.90
CA ALA A 188 21.00 11.80 -11.24
C ALA A 188 21.35 13.29 -11.31
N GLU A 189 20.59 14.14 -10.62
CA GLU A 189 20.84 15.58 -10.52
C GLU A 189 22.13 15.88 -9.75
N ARG A 190 22.39 15.20 -8.62
CA ARG A 190 23.67 15.31 -7.90
C ARG A 190 24.85 14.93 -8.79
N LYS A 191 24.74 13.84 -9.56
CA LYS A 191 25.80 13.39 -10.48
C LYS A 191 26.04 14.37 -11.62
N LYS A 192 24.98 15.03 -12.13
CA LYS A 192 25.12 16.08 -13.16
C LYS A 192 25.78 17.33 -12.59
N ALA A 193 25.32 17.81 -11.43
CA ALA A 193 25.88 18.98 -10.76
C ALA A 193 27.38 18.81 -10.43
N LEU A 194 27.80 17.63 -9.97
CA LEU A 194 29.21 17.33 -9.73
C LEU A 194 30.05 17.38 -11.02
N LYS A 195 29.56 16.80 -12.11
CA LYS A 195 30.24 16.83 -13.41
C LYS A 195 30.32 18.22 -14.03
N GLU A 196 29.32 19.07 -13.80
CA GLU A 196 29.33 20.46 -14.24
C GLU A 196 30.32 21.29 -13.41
N ALA A 197 30.32 21.12 -12.08
CA ALA A 197 31.28 21.77 -11.19
C ALA A 197 32.75 21.40 -11.50
N GLU A 198 33.03 20.13 -11.85
CA GLU A 198 34.37 19.69 -12.26
C GLU A 198 34.82 20.31 -13.61
N LYS A 199 33.89 20.52 -14.54
CA LYS A 199 34.18 21.17 -15.83
C LYS A 199 34.44 22.66 -15.67
N GLU A 200 33.71 23.34 -14.79
CA GLU A 200 33.93 24.77 -14.49
C GLU A 200 35.25 24.97 -13.73
N ALA A 201 35.57 24.12 -12.75
CA ALA A 201 36.82 24.19 -11.99
C ALA A 201 38.08 23.88 -12.82
N SER A 202 37.94 23.18 -13.95
CA SER A 202 39.06 22.86 -14.87
C SER A 202 39.26 23.87 -16.00
N GLN A 203 38.28 24.73 -16.29
CA GLN A 203 38.42 25.84 -17.25
C GLN A 203 39.10 27.09 -16.64
N ASP A 204 39.01 27.29 -15.33
CA ASP A 204 39.60 28.44 -14.62
C ASP A 204 41.12 28.31 -14.35
N ARG A 205 41.76 27.21 -14.79
CA ARG A 205 43.21 26.96 -14.67
C ARG A 205 43.99 27.11 -15.97
N THR A 206 43.64 28.07 -16.83
CA THR A 206 44.50 28.42 -17.98
C THR A 206 45.57 29.45 -17.56
N PRO A 207 46.89 29.21 -17.81
CA PRO A 207 47.95 30.11 -17.37
C PRO A 207 47.97 31.39 -18.22
N VAL A 208 47.92 32.56 -17.57
CA VAL A 208 48.15 33.86 -18.20
C VAL A 208 49.57 33.88 -18.76
N LYS A 209 49.69 33.77 -20.09
CA LYS A 209 50.95 33.90 -20.82
C LYS A 209 51.29 35.39 -20.93
N SER A 210 52.20 35.85 -20.08
CA SER A 210 52.79 37.19 -20.14
C SER A 210 53.38 37.44 -21.52
N LYS A 211 52.85 38.45 -22.22
CA LYS A 211 53.30 38.87 -23.55
C LYS A 211 54.25 40.06 -23.34
N ASP A 212 55.55 39.81 -23.29
CA ASP A 212 56.54 40.87 -23.39
C ASP A 212 56.88 41.07 -24.87
N GLY A 213 56.67 42.30 -25.34
CA GLY A 213 56.86 42.70 -26.72
C GLY A 213 58.21 43.38 -26.89
N GLY A 214 59.09 42.79 -27.71
CA GLY A 214 60.33 43.40 -28.13
C GLY A 214 60.56 43.14 -29.62
N ALA A 215 60.12 44.07 -30.46
CA ALA A 215 60.56 44.18 -31.84
C ALA A 215 61.72 45.17 -31.88
N ASP A 216 62.92 44.77 -32.31
CA ASP A 216 63.68 45.57 -33.30
C ASP A 216 64.91 44.84 -33.87
N ARG A 217 65.03 44.97 -35.19
CA ARG A 217 66.25 44.99 -36.04
C ARG A 217 67.28 43.86 -35.95
N SER A 218 67.20 42.99 -36.96
CA SER A 218 68.36 42.35 -37.57
C SER A 218 69.04 43.31 -38.57
N PRO A 219 70.35 43.54 -38.50
CA PRO A 219 71.13 44.05 -39.63
C PRO A 219 71.95 42.92 -40.26
N ARG A 220 71.78 42.75 -41.58
CA ARG A 220 72.71 42.05 -42.45
C ARG A 220 74.13 42.62 -42.33
N SER A 221 75.13 41.74 -42.35
CA SER A 221 76.39 41.99 -43.08
C SER A 221 77.12 40.67 -43.41
N PRO A 222 77.83 40.59 -44.55
CA PRO A 222 78.41 39.37 -45.12
C PRO A 222 79.89 39.20 -44.75
N PHE A 223 80.59 38.29 -45.45
CA PHE A 223 81.98 37.78 -45.28
C PHE A 223 82.05 36.54 -44.37
N LYS A 224 82.60 35.38 -44.77
CA LYS A 224 83.56 35.04 -45.82
C LYS A 224 83.35 33.58 -46.27
#